data_AF-A0AAW9KXB0-F1
#
_entry.id   AF-A0AAW9KXB0-F1
#
_cell.length_a   1.000
_cell.length_b   1.000
_cell.length_c   1.000
_cell.angle_alpha   90.00
_cell.angle_beta   90.00
_cell.angle_gamma   90.00
#
_symmetry.space_group_name_H-M   'P 1'
#
loop_
_entity.id
_entity.type
_entity.pdbx_description
1 polymer ?
#
loop_
_entity_poly.entity_id
_entity_poly.type
_entity_poly.pdbx_seq_one_letter_code
_entity_poly.pdbx_strand_id
1 'polypeptide(L)'
;MRLEVDMLGDVAERFRFRSDSVQGHVKGYGNDLASEYDTTYNGGHVAGARSGGPSEEINTVAMLEEVNQYRVDSKLKSYYKFEQEIAAAPENYRNLVVEFKYPEPTGPKITDTERVPTRFEATWTDANGIPDRRRFENTPR
;
A
#
# COMPACT_ATOMS: atom_id res chain seq x y z
N MET A 1 -9.60 -4.52 5.02
CA MET A 1 -9.02 -5.55 4.13
C MET A 1 -7.72 -6.04 4.77
N ARG A 2 -7.42 -7.34 4.68
CA ARG A 2 -6.19 -7.95 5.21
C ARG A 2 -5.54 -8.75 4.08
N LEU A 3 -4.26 -8.52 3.84
CA LEU A 3 -3.44 -9.30 2.92
C LEU A 3 -2.34 -10.00 3.71
N GLU A 4 -2.14 -11.29 3.47
CA GLU A 4 -1.06 -12.09 4.02
C GLU A 4 -0.08 -12.42 2.90
N VAL A 5 1.21 -12.22 3.15
CA VAL A 5 2.26 -12.34 2.15
C VAL A 5 3.40 -13.18 2.70
N ASP A 6 3.66 -14.31 2.04
CA ASP A 6 4.72 -15.23 2.43
C ASP A 6 6.11 -14.76 2.00
N MET A 7 6.21 -14.00 0.89
CA MET A 7 7.48 -13.49 0.38
C MET A 7 7.29 -12.21 -0.46
N LEU A 8 8.05 -11.15 -0.14
CA LEU A 8 8.21 -9.95 -0.97
C LEU A 8 9.67 -9.81 -1.43
N GLY A 9 10.13 -10.78 -2.23
CA GLY A 9 11.46 -10.77 -2.85
C GLY A 9 11.39 -10.38 -4.33
N ASP A 10 12.51 -10.02 -4.94
CA ASP A 10 12.52 -9.67 -6.36
C ASP A 10 12.24 -10.88 -7.26
N VAL A 11 11.25 -10.74 -8.14
CA VAL A 11 11.03 -11.67 -9.24
C VAL A 11 11.65 -11.15 -10.54
N ALA A 12 11.93 -12.06 -11.47
CA ALA A 12 12.38 -11.71 -12.80
C ALA A 12 11.38 -10.76 -13.49
N GLU A 13 11.87 -9.82 -14.29
CA GLU A 13 11.08 -8.73 -14.87
C GLU A 13 9.83 -9.20 -15.61
N ARG A 14 9.92 -10.33 -16.33
CA ARG A 14 8.78 -10.95 -17.04
C ARG A 14 7.59 -11.34 -16.15
N PHE A 15 7.79 -11.42 -14.83
CA PHE A 15 6.74 -11.74 -13.85
C PHE A 15 6.26 -10.49 -13.10
N ARG A 16 6.81 -9.32 -13.38
CA ARG A 16 6.38 -8.05 -12.79
C ARG A 16 5.21 -7.51 -13.61
N PHE A 17 4.02 -7.47 -13.03
CA PHE A 17 2.82 -7.05 -13.73
C PHE A 17 2.29 -5.71 -13.22
N ARG A 18 1.88 -4.85 -14.15
CA ARG A 18 1.22 -3.56 -13.87
C ARG A 18 0.08 -3.37 -14.86
N SER A 19 -1.04 -2.86 -14.37
CA SER A 19 -2.22 -2.51 -15.17
C SER A 19 -2.56 -1.05 -14.93
N ASP A 20 -2.33 -0.21 -15.94
CA ASP A 20 -2.67 1.21 -15.89
C ASP A 20 -4.18 1.41 -15.71
N SER A 21 -5.00 0.49 -16.23
CA SER A 21 -6.45 0.54 -16.07
C SER A 21 -6.88 0.28 -14.62
N VAL A 22 -6.31 -0.73 -13.96
CA VAL A 22 -6.65 -1.05 -12.56
C VAL A 22 -6.07 0.00 -11.62
N GLN A 23 -4.80 0.35 -11.81
CA GLN A 23 -4.14 1.38 -10.99
C GLN A 23 -4.80 2.75 -11.17
N GLY A 24 -5.21 3.09 -12.39
CA GLY A 24 -5.96 4.31 -12.69
C GLY A 24 -7.36 4.32 -12.08
N HIS A 25 -8.09 3.19 -12.16
CA HIS A 25 -9.43 3.07 -11.55
C HIS A 25 -9.37 3.26 -10.04
N VAL A 26 -8.48 2.52 -9.35
CA VAL A 26 -8.34 2.58 -7.89
C VAL A 26 -7.79 3.94 -7.43
N LYS A 27 -6.84 4.53 -8.17
CA LYS A 27 -6.40 5.91 -7.94
C LYS A 27 -7.59 6.87 -7.93
N GLY A 28 -8.54 6.67 -8.84
CA GLY A 28 -9.72 7.51 -9.02
C GLY A 28 -10.55 7.70 -7.74
N TYR A 29 -10.55 6.71 -6.84
CA TYR A 29 -11.25 6.82 -5.55
C TYR A 29 -10.73 7.98 -4.67
N GLY A 30 -9.47 8.37 -4.86
CA GLY A 30 -8.85 9.48 -4.14
C GLY A 30 -9.03 10.85 -4.80
N ASN A 31 -9.73 10.97 -5.92
CA ASN A 31 -9.80 12.24 -6.68
C ASN A 31 -10.46 13.37 -5.89
N ASP A 32 -11.54 13.09 -5.15
CA ASP A 32 -12.22 14.11 -4.34
C ASP A 32 -11.29 14.63 -3.23
N LEU A 33 -10.60 13.72 -2.53
CA LEU A 33 -9.60 14.06 -1.50
C LEU A 33 -8.39 14.78 -2.11
N ALA A 34 -7.93 14.37 -3.30
CA ALA A 34 -6.85 15.01 -4.02
C ALA A 34 -7.18 16.48 -4.33
N SER A 35 -8.40 16.75 -4.77
CA SER A 35 -8.86 18.10 -5.08
C SER A 35 -9.06 18.95 -3.82
N GLU A 36 -9.54 18.37 -2.72
CA GLU A 36 -9.77 19.10 -1.46
C GLU A 36 -8.46 19.54 -0.81
N TYR A 37 -7.46 18.66 -0.80
CA TYR A 37 -6.20 18.84 -0.05
C TYR A 37 -4.98 19.16 -0.93
N ASP A 38 -5.18 19.47 -2.22
CA ASP A 38 -4.11 19.72 -3.20
C ASP A 38 -3.01 18.63 -3.16
N THR A 39 -3.45 17.36 -3.20
CA THR A 39 -2.58 16.18 -3.10
C THR A 39 -2.75 15.24 -4.29
N THR A 40 -1.95 14.17 -4.35
CA THR A 40 -2.02 13.17 -5.40
C THR A 40 -2.09 11.77 -4.82
N TYR A 41 -2.98 10.94 -5.38
CA TYR A 41 -3.07 9.51 -5.10
C TYR A 41 -2.51 8.68 -6.25
N ASN A 42 -2.02 7.48 -5.92
CA ASN A 42 -1.64 6.41 -6.82
C ASN A 42 -2.52 5.17 -6.55
N GLY A 43 -2.71 4.33 -7.57
CA GLY A 43 -3.15 2.94 -7.37
C GLY A 43 -1.97 2.10 -6.91
N GLY A 44 -1.64 2.21 -5.62
CA GLY A 44 -0.49 1.55 -5.01
C GLY A 44 -0.71 0.05 -4.85
N HIS A 45 0.26 -0.75 -5.26
CA HIS A 45 0.20 -2.20 -5.00
C HIS A 45 0.52 -2.48 -3.52
N VAL A 46 -0.21 -3.42 -2.93
CA VAL A 46 0.08 -3.89 -1.56
C VAL A 46 1.26 -4.86 -1.56
N ALA A 47 1.21 -5.87 -2.42
CA ALA A 47 2.39 -6.62 -2.85
C ALA A 47 2.91 -5.99 -4.14
N GLY A 48 4.05 -5.30 -4.07
CA GLY A 48 4.61 -4.58 -5.19
C GLY A 48 4.86 -5.45 -6.42
N ALA A 49 4.80 -4.82 -7.60
CA ALA A 49 5.04 -5.51 -8.87
C ALA A 49 6.44 -6.15 -8.92
N ARG A 50 7.42 -5.57 -8.19
CA ARG A 50 8.78 -6.13 -8.05
C ARG A 50 8.79 -7.55 -7.48
N SER A 51 7.77 -7.88 -6.68
CA SER A 51 7.58 -9.18 -6.04
C SER A 51 6.61 -10.09 -6.80
N GLY A 52 6.19 -9.69 -8.00
CA GLY A 52 5.22 -10.43 -8.80
C GLY A 52 3.77 -10.28 -8.31
N GLY A 53 3.49 -9.28 -7.48
CA GLY A 53 2.13 -9.00 -7.04
C GLY A 53 1.19 -8.75 -8.23
N PRO A 54 0.00 -9.37 -8.26
CA PRO A 54 -0.93 -9.23 -9.37
C PRO A 54 -1.49 -7.81 -9.43
N SER A 55 -1.73 -7.31 -10.65
CA SER A 55 -2.35 -5.99 -10.83
C SER A 55 -3.87 -6.12 -10.88
N GLU A 56 -4.41 -6.48 -9.71
CA GLU A 56 -5.83 -6.65 -9.45
C GLU A 56 -6.27 -5.65 -8.38
N GLU A 57 -7.55 -5.30 -8.35
CA GLU A 57 -8.11 -4.37 -7.36
C GLU A 57 -7.94 -4.90 -5.93
N ILE A 58 -7.92 -6.22 -5.73
CA ILE A 58 -7.67 -6.84 -4.41
C ILE A 58 -6.25 -6.57 -3.87
N ASN A 59 -5.29 -6.30 -4.76
CA ASN A 59 -3.90 -6.00 -4.45
C ASN A 59 -3.56 -4.52 -4.69
N THR A 60 -4.55 -3.67 -5.00
CA THR A 60 -4.34 -2.27 -5.32
C THR A 60 -5.18 -1.39 -4.41
N VAL A 61 -4.57 -0.36 -3.83
CA VAL A 61 -5.25 0.60 -2.94
C VAL A 61 -4.96 2.02 -3.36
N ALA A 62 -5.89 2.94 -3.10
CA ALA A 62 -5.65 4.37 -3.27
C ALA A 62 -4.66 4.83 -2.19
N MET A 63 -3.42 5.06 -2.57
CA MET A 63 -2.33 5.43 -1.66
C MET A 63 -1.79 6.81 -2.04
N LEU A 64 -1.61 7.70 -1.07
CA LEU A 64 -1.00 9.01 -1.26
C LEU A 64 0.35 8.83 -1.96
N GLU A 65 0.66 9.73 -2.89
CA GLU A 65 1.86 9.63 -3.70
C GLU A 65 3.13 9.58 -2.84
N GLU A 66 3.20 10.41 -1.81
CA GLU A 66 4.30 10.49 -0.86
C GLU A 66 4.43 9.26 0.07
N VAL A 67 3.35 8.49 0.23
CA VAL A 67 3.36 7.20 0.93
C VAL A 67 3.77 6.09 -0.04
N ASN A 68 3.19 6.06 -1.24
CA ASN A 68 3.46 5.05 -2.25
C ASN A 68 4.88 5.14 -2.83
N GLN A 69 5.44 6.33 -2.89
CA GLN A 69 6.79 6.60 -3.39
C GLN A 69 7.68 7.11 -2.26
N TYR A 70 8.95 7.39 -2.57
CA TYR A 70 9.82 8.13 -1.65
C TYR A 70 9.90 9.60 -2.06
N ARG A 71 9.48 10.49 -1.16
CA ARG A 71 9.63 11.95 -1.27
C ARG A 71 10.56 12.42 -0.15
N VAL A 72 11.55 13.25 -0.49
CA VAL A 72 12.62 13.66 0.45
C VAL A 72 12.08 14.59 1.55
N ASP A 73 11.08 15.38 1.21
CA ASP A 73 10.41 16.39 2.04
C ASP A 73 9.14 15.88 2.75
N SER A 74 8.71 14.65 2.45
CA SER A 74 7.53 14.07 3.11
C SER A 74 7.84 13.68 4.55
N LYS A 75 6.87 13.96 5.43
CA LYS A 75 6.85 13.50 6.82
C LYS A 75 6.20 12.12 6.97
N LEU A 76 5.62 11.58 5.90
CA LEU A 76 4.97 10.28 5.91
C LEU A 76 5.99 9.17 5.66
N LYS A 77 5.71 7.99 6.20
CA LYS A 77 6.53 6.81 5.95
C LYS A 77 6.25 6.31 4.54
N SER A 78 7.32 6.05 3.79
CA SER A 78 7.24 5.52 2.44
C SER A 78 7.07 3.99 2.46
N TYR A 79 6.01 3.50 1.84
CA TYR A 79 5.77 2.08 1.60
C TYR A 79 6.80 1.49 0.63
N TYR A 80 7.18 2.24 -0.41
CA TYR A 80 8.25 1.82 -1.32
C TYR A 80 9.58 1.55 -0.62
N LYS A 81 9.94 2.35 0.39
CA LYS A 81 11.13 2.07 1.21
C LYS A 81 10.99 0.81 2.05
N PHE A 82 9.80 0.59 2.61
CA PHE A 82 9.52 -0.64 3.35
C PHE A 82 9.65 -1.88 2.47
N GLU A 83 9.10 -1.87 1.25
CA GLU A 83 9.28 -2.98 0.30
C GLU A 83 10.75 -3.18 -0.08
N GLN A 84 11.56 -2.12 -0.16
CA GLN A 84 13.01 -2.24 -0.37
C GLN A 84 13.74 -2.87 0.83
N GLU A 85 13.38 -2.49 2.05
CA GLU A 85 13.96 -3.10 3.26
C GLU A 85 13.63 -4.59 3.34
N ILE A 86 12.41 -4.98 2.97
CA ILE A 86 12.01 -6.39 2.91
C ILE A 86 12.79 -7.13 1.84
N ALA A 87 12.90 -6.56 0.63
CA ALA A 87 13.63 -7.21 -0.45
C ALA A 87 15.14 -7.34 -0.16
N ALA A 88 15.71 -6.41 0.61
CA ALA A 88 17.13 -6.43 0.97
C ALA A 88 17.45 -7.45 2.06
N ALA A 89 16.52 -7.74 2.96
CA ALA A 89 16.71 -8.67 4.07
C ALA A 89 15.42 -9.45 4.39
N PRO A 90 14.92 -10.29 3.45
CA PRO A 90 13.62 -10.94 3.54
C PRO A 90 13.49 -11.89 4.73
N GLU A 91 14.61 -12.43 5.23
CA GLU A 91 14.66 -13.31 6.40
C GLU A 91 14.16 -12.64 7.69
N ASN A 92 14.16 -11.31 7.73
CA ASN A 92 13.66 -10.49 8.85
C ASN A 92 12.15 -10.20 8.78
N TYR A 93 11.43 -10.72 7.77
CA TYR A 93 10.02 -10.40 7.54
C TYR A 93 9.21 -11.68 7.30
N ARG A 94 9.02 -12.49 8.34
CA ARG A 94 8.23 -13.73 8.28
C ARG A 94 6.78 -13.46 8.61
N ASN A 95 5.86 -14.18 7.94
CA ASN A 95 4.41 -14.05 8.15
C ASN A 95 3.93 -12.59 8.04
N LEU A 96 4.36 -11.90 6.99
CA LEU A 96 4.02 -10.49 6.80
C LEU A 96 2.53 -10.36 6.51
N VAL A 97 1.84 -9.54 7.32
CA VAL A 97 0.43 -9.22 7.16
C VAL A 97 0.28 -7.72 7.05
N VAL A 98 -0.47 -7.25 6.06
CA VAL A 98 -0.82 -5.83 5.90
C VAL A 98 -2.33 -5.66 6.07
N GLU A 99 -2.70 -4.85 7.06
CA GLU A 99 -4.09 -4.55 7.38
C GLU A 99 -4.44 -3.09 7.04
N PHE A 100 -5.52 -2.91 6.27
CA PHE A 100 -6.00 -1.61 5.82
C PHE A 100 -7.21 -1.16 6.62
N LYS A 101 -7.14 0.07 7.14
CA LYS A 101 -8.25 0.72 7.83
C LYS A 101 -8.92 1.75 6.91
N TYR A 102 -10.23 1.61 6.72
CA TYR A 102 -11.07 2.50 5.93
C TYR A 102 -11.94 3.37 6.85
N PRO A 103 -12.50 4.48 6.34
CA PRO A 103 -13.54 5.23 7.04
C PRO A 103 -14.75 4.34 7.31
N GLU A 104 -15.48 4.63 8.39
CA GLU A 104 -16.78 4.02 8.61
C GLU A 104 -17.77 4.57 7.58
N PRO A 105 -18.53 3.72 6.88
CA PRO A 105 -19.55 4.16 5.94
C PRO A 105 -20.60 5.06 6.60
N THR A 106 -20.88 6.19 5.97
CA THR A 106 -21.83 7.19 6.47
C THR A 106 -23.24 7.00 5.93
N GLY A 107 -23.40 6.19 4.87
CA GLY A 107 -24.67 5.97 4.19
C GLY A 107 -24.84 4.56 3.61
N PRO A 108 -25.97 4.29 2.95
CA PRO A 108 -26.29 2.98 2.39
C PRO A 108 -25.46 2.61 1.15
N LYS A 109 -24.74 3.59 0.58
CA LYS A 109 -23.83 3.39 -0.56
C LYS A 109 -22.45 3.87 -0.14
N ILE A 110 -21.44 3.03 -0.38
CA ILE A 110 -20.04 3.37 -0.18
C ILE A 110 -19.63 4.43 -1.21
N THR A 111 -19.12 5.57 -0.74
CA THR A 111 -18.55 6.62 -1.59
C THR A 111 -17.13 6.27 -2.03
N ASP A 112 -16.62 6.99 -3.02
CA ASP A 112 -15.24 6.82 -3.48
C ASP A 112 -14.24 7.16 -2.36
N THR A 113 -14.48 8.22 -1.59
CA THR A 113 -13.64 8.59 -0.45
C THR A 113 -13.63 7.53 0.66
N GLU A 114 -14.74 6.81 0.86
CA GLU A 114 -14.83 5.67 1.79
C GLU A 114 -14.07 4.43 1.30
N ARG A 115 -13.70 4.37 0.00
CA ARG A 115 -12.82 3.34 -0.59
C ARG A 115 -11.34 3.68 -0.49
N VAL A 116 -10.99 4.84 0.07
CA VAL A 116 -9.59 5.21 0.33
C VAL A 116 -9.23 4.81 1.76
N PRO A 117 -8.21 3.96 1.97
CA PRO A 117 -7.78 3.64 3.33
C PRO A 117 -7.21 4.89 4.01
N THR A 118 -7.54 5.10 5.28
CA THR A 118 -6.98 6.21 6.08
C THR A 118 -5.58 5.87 6.60
N ARG A 119 -5.30 4.58 6.80
CA ARG A 119 -3.99 4.06 7.22
C ARG A 119 -3.89 2.57 6.94
N PHE A 120 -2.68 2.05 7.02
CA PHE A 120 -2.43 0.61 7.03
C PHE A 120 -1.28 0.25 7.96
N GLU A 121 -1.36 -0.95 8.53
CA GLU A 121 -0.40 -1.49 9.48
C GLU A 121 0.16 -2.80 8.92
N ALA A 122 1.47 -2.82 8.68
CA ALA A 122 2.21 -4.02 8.36
C ALA A 122 2.70 -4.65 9.67
N THR A 123 2.52 -5.95 9.83
CA THR A 123 2.96 -6.74 11.00
C THR A 123 3.72 -7.96 10.50
N TRP A 124 4.82 -8.31 11.18
CA TRP A 124 5.64 -9.46 10.80
C TRP A 124 6.37 -10.01 12.02
N THR A 125 7.02 -11.15 11.85
CA THR A 125 7.95 -11.73 12.81
C THR A 125 9.38 -11.61 12.28
N ASP A 126 10.29 -11.04 13.07
CA ASP A 126 11.69 -10.87 12.68
C ASP A 126 12.47 -12.20 12.63
N ALA A 127 13.74 -12.15 12.21
CA ALA A 127 14.58 -13.34 12.12
C ALA A 127 14.83 -14.03 13.48
N ASN A 128 14.66 -13.29 14.59
CA ASN A 128 14.80 -13.79 15.96
C ASN A 128 13.47 -14.32 16.54
N GLY A 129 12.37 -14.26 15.79
CA GLY A 129 11.05 -14.68 16.28
C GLY A 129 10.28 -13.58 17.03
N ILE A 130 10.73 -12.32 16.97
CA ILE A 130 10.12 -11.19 17.68
C ILE A 130 9.07 -10.53 16.77
N PRO A 131 7.83 -10.35 17.23
CA PRO A 131 6.82 -9.60 16.49
C PRO A 131 7.19 -8.12 16.37
N ASP A 132 7.08 -7.57 15.17
CA ASP A 132 7.28 -6.14 14.90
C ASP A 132 6.18 -5.61 13.95
N ARG A 133 6.07 -4.28 13.85
CA ARG A 133 5.05 -3.61 13.06
C ARG A 133 5.47 -2.25 12.54
N ARG A 134 4.87 -1.86 11.41
CA ARG A 134 5.02 -0.54 10.80
C ARG A 134 3.67 0.00 10.36
N ARG A 135 3.31 1.16 10.90
CA ARG A 135 2.15 1.93 10.48
C ARG A 135 2.50 2.94 9.39
N PHE A 136 1.62 3.08 8.41
CA PHE A 136 1.64 4.10 7.38
C PHE A 136 0.33 4.88 7.43
N GLU A 137 0.43 6.19 7.61
CA GLU A 137 -0.73 7.08 7.52
C GLU A 137 -0.99 7.40 6.05
N ASN A 138 -2.26 7.47 5.66
CA ASN A 138 -2.70 7.71 4.27
C ASN A 138 -3.76 8.82 4.20
N THR A 139 -3.76 9.72 5.18
CA THR A 139 -4.61 10.90 5.23
C THR A 139 -3.83 12.12 4.74
N PRO A 140 -4.39 12.91 3.80
CA PRO A 140 -3.82 14.19 3.39
C PRO A 140 -3.66 15.14 4.60
N ARG A 141 -2.75 16.11 4.50
CA ARG A 141 -2.46 17.09 5.57
C ARG A 141 -2.45 18.51 5.06
#